data_AF-A0A0F0GD50-F1
#
_entry.id   AF-A0A0F0GD50-F1
#
_cell.length_a   1.000
_cell.length_b   1.000
_cell.length_c   1.000
_cell.angle_alpha   90.00
_cell.angle_beta   90.00
_cell.angle_gamma   90.00
#
_symmetry.space_group_name_H-M   'P 1'
#
loop_
_entity.id
_entity.type
_entity.pdbx_description
1 polymer ?
#
loop_
_entity_poly.entity_id
_entity_poly.type
_entity_poly.pdbx_seq_one_letter_code
_entity_poly.pdbx_strand_id
1 'polypeptide(L)' 'MMKKHEIYKKDKWNMMTVEVQGRYIVLREISDDWGEEAHTFLSRPALMHWAENRFPKQSFQDNEEEWQRIMNAFKQV' A
#
# COMPACT_ATOMS: atom_id res chain seq x y z
N MET A 1 -2.34 6.02 19.71
CA MET A 1 -2.80 5.47 18.42
C MET A 1 -1.58 5.27 17.55
N MET A 2 -1.43 4.09 16.93
CA MET A 2 -0.40 3.87 15.92
C MET A 2 -0.72 4.71 14.67
N LYS A 3 0.32 5.21 13.99
CA LYS A 3 0.14 6.06 12.81
C LYS A 3 -0.33 5.18 11.64
N LYS A 4 -1.56 5.41 11.20
CA LYS A 4 -2.15 4.78 10.03
C LYS A 4 -1.90 5.66 8.79
N HIS A 5 -1.34 5.06 7.76
CA HIS A 5 -1.11 5.69 6.46
C HIS A 5 -2.12 5.12 5.47
N GLU A 6 -2.92 5.98 4.85
CA GLU A 6 -3.80 5.59 3.76
C GLU A 6 -3.01 5.66 2.46
N ILE A 7 -2.89 4.54 1.75
CA ILE A 7 -2.20 4.48 0.46
C ILE A 7 -3.17 4.88 -0.65
N TYR A 8 -4.36 4.27 -0.63
CA TYR A 8 -5.50 4.71 -1.43
C TYR A 8 -6.80 4.30 -0.77
N LYS A 9 -7.86 5.01 -1.12
CA LYS A 9 -9.23 4.68 -0.75
C LYS A 9 -10.17 5.14 -1.86
N LYS A 10 -10.70 4.19 -2.62
CA LYS A 10 -11.75 4.45 -3.61
C LYS A 10 -13.11 4.46 -2.93
N ASP A 11 -13.34 3.52 -2.03
CA ASP A 11 -14.55 3.39 -1.22
C ASP A 11 -14.26 2.58 0.07
N LYS A 12 -15.27 1.94 0.67
CA LYS A 12 -15.12 1.13 1.90
C LYS A 12 -14.63 -0.31 1.63
N TRP A 13 -14.71 -0.77 0.39
CA TRP A 13 -14.41 -2.12 -0.07
C TRP A 13 -13.18 -2.18 -0.98
N ASN A 14 -12.68 -1.02 -1.42
CA ASN A 14 -11.48 -0.86 -2.24
C ASN A 14 -10.55 0.17 -1.60
N MET A 15 -9.72 -0.30 -0.66
CA MET A 15 -8.80 0.55 0.07
C MET A 15 -7.56 -0.18 0.55
N MET A 16 -6.45 0.54 0.66
CA MET A 16 -5.19 0.02 1.17
C MET A 16 -4.61 0.95 2.24
N THR A 17 -4.23 0.36 3.37
CA THR A 17 -3.71 1.10 4.51
C THR A 17 -2.50 0.42 5.12
N VAL A 18 -1.60 1.21 5.68
CA VAL A 18 -0.36 0.73 6.30
C VAL A 18 -0.23 1.28 7.71
N GLU A 19 0.00 0.39 8.67
CA GLU A 19 0.13 0.72 10.08
C GLU A 19 1.51 0.28 10.59
N VAL A 20 2.20 1.20 11.27
CA VAL A 20 3.48 0.90 11.92
C VAL A 20 3.21 0.43 13.35
N GLN A 21 3.47 -0.85 13.61
CA GLN A 21 3.20 -1.54 14.87
C GLN A 21 4.52 -1.94 15.55
N GLY A 22 5.15 -0.98 16.23
CA GLY A 22 6.44 -1.19 16.88
C GLY A 22 7.53 -1.47 15.84
N ARG A 23 8.07 -2.71 15.82
CA ARG A 23 9.07 -3.13 14.82
C ARG A 23 8.46 -3.61 13.50
N TYR A 24 7.16 -3.87 13.48
CA TYR A 24 6.47 -4.43 12.33
C TYR A 24 5.73 -3.34 11.56
N ILE A 25 5.55 -3.58 10.27
CA ILE A 25 4.70 -2.76 9.42
C ILE A 25 3.61 -3.68 8.86
N VAL A 26 2.35 -3.35 9.13
CA VAL A 26 1.20 -4.14 8.69
C VAL A 26 0.49 -3.38 7.58
N LEU A 27 0.49 -3.96 6.37
CA LEU A 27 -0.34 -3.51 5.26
C LEU A 27 -1.65 -4.29 5.27
N ARG A 28 -2.75 -3.59 5.02
CA ARG A 28 -4.07 -4.19 4.82
C ARG A 28 -4.67 -3.67 3.53
N GLU A 29 -5.01 -4.58 2.63
CA GLU A 29 -5.69 -4.33 1.37
C GLU A 29 -7.10 -4.92 1.46
N ILE A 30 -8.11 -4.14 1.06
CA ILE A 30 -9.48 -4.60 0.86
C ILE A 30 -9.80 -4.39 -0.61
N SER A 31 -10.32 -5.44 -1.26
CA SER A 31 -10.80 -5.43 -2.64
C SER A 31 -12.10 -6.23 -2.73
N ASP A 32 -13.05 -5.76 -3.54
CA ASP A 32 -14.29 -6.49 -3.80
C ASP A 32 -14.06 -7.85 -4.49
N ASP A 33 -12.97 -7.98 -5.26
CA ASP A 33 -12.70 -9.19 -6.04
C ASP A 33 -12.15 -10.34 -5.17
N TRP A 34 -11.38 -10.01 -4.12
CA TRP A 34 -10.59 -11.00 -3.35
C TRP A 34 -10.74 -10.88 -1.82
N GLY A 35 -11.48 -9.89 -1.34
CA GLY A 35 -11.70 -9.66 0.08
C GLY A 35 -10.56 -8.88 0.75
N GLU A 36 -10.30 -9.20 2.00
CA GLU A 36 -9.29 -8.53 2.83
C GLU A 36 -8.02 -9.38 2.94
N GLU A 37 -6.88 -8.79 2.59
CA GLU A 37 -5.55 -9.38 2.76
C GLU A 37 -4.67 -8.50 3.66
N ALA A 38 -3.83 -9.13 4.48
CA ALA A 38 -2.88 -8.44 5.34
C ALA A 38 -1.46 -8.99 5.16
N HIS A 39 -0.50 -8.08 4.98
CA HIS A 39 0.92 -8.41 4.88
C HIS A 39 1.70 -7.77 6.02
N THR A 40 2.61 -8.53 6.63
CA THR A 40 3.49 -8.04 7.69
C THR A 40 4.92 -7.95 7.18
N PHE A 41 5.54 -6.79 7.35
CA PHE A 41 6.91 -6.51 6.96
C PHE A 41 7.76 -6.19 8.18
N LEU A 42 9.05 -6.56 8.10
CA LEU A 42 10.06 -6.27 9.11
C LEU A 42 10.74 -4.91 8.92
N SER A 43 10.60 -4.31 7.74
CA SER A 43 11.31 -3.08 7.39
C SER A 43 10.63 -2.32 6.25
N ARG A 44 10.90 -1.01 6.16
CA ARG A 44 10.41 -0.16 5.06
C ARG A 44 10.92 -0.61 3.69
N PRO A 45 12.20 -1.04 3.51
CA PRO A 45 12.64 -1.60 2.23
C PRO A 45 11.85 -2.84 1.80
N ALA A 46 11.47 -3.73 2.74
CA ALA A 46 10.67 -4.89 2.41
C ALA A 46 9.26 -4.51 1.94
N LEU A 47 8.63 -3.52 2.59
CA LEU A 47 7.37 -2.93 2.16
C LEU A 47 7.49 -2.31 0.76
N MET A 48 8.54 -1.52 0.51
CA MET A 48 8.76 -0.86 -0.78
C MET A 48 8.97 -1.86 -1.90
N HIS A 49 9.77 -2.90 -1.66
CA HIS A 49 9.97 -3.97 -2.64
C HIS A 49 8.65 -4.69 -2.95
N TRP A 50 7.80 -4.94 -1.96
CA TRP A 50 6.45 -5.47 -2.20
C TRP A 50 5.61 -4.51 -3.04
N ALA A 51 5.62 -3.20 -2.72
CA ALA A 51 4.85 -2.19 -3.45
C ALA A 51 5.27 -2.08 -4.92
N GLU A 52 6.57 -2.14 -5.21
CA GLU A 52 7.09 -2.12 -6.59
C GLU A 52 6.65 -3.33 -7.42
N ASN A 53 6.56 -4.51 -6.79
CA ASN A 53 6.06 -5.72 -7.43
C ASN A 53 4.53 -5.72 -7.58
N ARG A 54 3.79 -5.17 -6.60
CA ARG A 54 2.33 -5.06 -6.63
C ARG A 54 1.85 -4.04 -7.66
N PHE A 55 2.56 -2.92 -7.78
CA PHE A 55 2.25 -1.81 -8.68
C PHE A 55 3.36 -1.63 -9.73
N PRO A 56 3.51 -2.56 -10.68
CA PRO A 56 4.51 -2.43 -11.71
C PRO A 56 4.20 -1.20 -12.58
N LYS A 57 5.17 -0.31 -12.75
CA LYS A 57 5.01 0.96 -13.49
C LYS A 57 4.41 0.76 -14.89
N GLN A 58 4.70 -0.36 -15.52
CA GLN A 58 4.19 -0.70 -16.86
C GLN A 58 2.67 -0.82 -16.92
N SER A 59 1.98 -1.13 -15.82
CA SER A 59 0.51 -1.16 -15.75
C SER A 59 -0.13 0.22 -15.63
N PHE A 60 0.68 1.27 -15.52
CA PHE A 60 0.24 2.67 -15.33
C PHE A 60 0.74 3.59 -16.45
N GLN A 61 1.04 3.05 -17.64
CA GLN A 61 1.56 3.87 -18.77
C GLN A 61 0.63 5.04 -19.13
N ASP A 62 -0.68 4.81 -19.08
CA ASP A 62 -1.69 5.84 -19.35
C ASP A 62 -2.03 6.71 -18.13
N ASN A 63 -1.48 6.40 -16.95
CA ASN A 63 -1.77 7.08 -15.69
C ASN A 63 -0.58 7.09 -14.71
N GLU A 64 0.56 7.62 -15.17
CA GLU A 64 1.78 7.67 -14.36
C GLU A 64 1.61 8.51 -13.08
N GLU A 65 0.72 9.51 -13.10
CA GLU A 65 0.41 10.31 -11.91
C GLU A 65 -0.19 9.47 -10.78
N GLU A 66 -1.08 8.52 -11.08
CA GLU A 66 -1.63 7.62 -10.08
C GLU A 66 -0.55 6.74 -9.46
N TRP A 67 0.34 6.20 -10.29
CA TRP A 67 1.48 5.43 -9.82
C TRP A 67 2.37 6.25 -8.88
N GLN A 68 2.71 7.49 -9.26
CA GLN A 68 3.50 8.39 -8.43
C GLN A 68 2.81 8.69 -7.09
N ARG A 69 1.50 8.94 -7.08
CA ARG A 69 0.73 9.16 -5.85
C ARG A 69 0.82 7.95 -4.91
N ILE A 70 0.56 6.74 -5.43
CA ILE A 70 0.62 5.49 -4.66
C ILE A 70 2.03 5.28 -4.09
N MET A 71 3.06 5.36 -4.93
CA MET A 71 4.44 5.13 -4.51
C MET A 71 4.94 6.19 -3.53
N ASN A 72 4.52 7.45 -3.68
CA ASN A 72 4.86 8.49 -2.73
C ASN A 72 4.14 8.31 -1.39
N ALA A 73 2.92 7.79 -1.37
CA ALA A 73 2.23 7.43 -0.13
C ALA A 73 3.00 6.34 0.63
N PHE A 74 3.51 5.31 -0.06
CA PHE A 74 4.37 4.29 0.55
C PHE A 74 5.68 4.84 1.12
N LYS A 75 6.32 5.80 0.44
CA LYS A 75 7.56 6.43 0.93
C LYS A 75 7.34 7.25 2.22
N GLN A 76 6.11 7.67 2.50
CA GLN A 76 5.76 8.45 3.69
C GLN A 76 5.39 7.60 4.92
N VAL A 77 5.13 6.29 4.72
CA VAL A 77 4.93 5.29 5.78
C VAL A 77 6.14 5.26 6.68
#